data_AF-A0A956G6T1-F1
#
_entry.id   AF-A0A956G6T1-F1
#
_cell.length_a   1.000
_cell.length_b   1.000
_cell.length_c   1.000
_cell.angle_alpha   90.00
_cell.angle_beta   90.00
_cell.angle_gamma   90.00
#
_symmetry.space_group_name_H-M   'P 1'
#
loop_
_entity.id
_entity.type
_entity.pdbx_description
1 polymer ?
#
loop_
_entity_poly.entity_id
_entity_poly.type
_entity_poly.pdbx_seq_one_letter_code
_entity_poly.pdbx_strand_id
1 'polypeptide(L)'
;MSSLEARIPMTLRLPRRELSHGGVVRRAVERVVRPRRSDRARVSARFALSGDELRFARDLVSRNSHYWIYRCDQASSCGDFVVVDMSAPALTARRAYVLELKRDLELRPGGGEAGYQLRRAAEALDELARRDAVITLDGAHQRLAGARQVLLSFLKLRTCTR
;
A
#
# COMPACT_ATOMS: atom_id res chain seq x y z
N MET A 1 21.45 -9.63 -10.40
CA MET A 1 20.07 -9.09 -10.45
C MET A 1 19.81 -8.55 -11.85
N SER A 2 18.72 -8.94 -12.52
CA SER A 2 18.43 -8.41 -13.85
C SER A 2 18.13 -6.90 -13.75
N SER A 3 18.49 -6.13 -14.78
CA SER A 3 18.23 -4.67 -14.84
C SER A 3 16.75 -4.31 -14.66
N LEU A 4 15.82 -5.25 -14.86
CA LEU A 4 14.40 -5.03 -14.58
C LEU A 4 14.08 -5.06 -13.09
N GLU A 5 14.63 -6.02 -12.33
CA GLU A 5 14.33 -6.15 -10.89
C GLU A 5 14.74 -4.88 -10.12
N ALA A 6 15.85 -4.24 -10.52
CA ALA A 6 16.28 -2.96 -9.93
C ALA A 6 15.36 -1.78 -10.26
N ARG A 7 14.47 -1.90 -11.25
CA ARG A 7 13.53 -0.84 -11.68
C ARG A 7 12.10 -1.05 -11.18
N ILE A 8 11.80 -2.21 -10.60
CA ILE A 8 10.47 -2.48 -10.07
C ILE A 8 10.38 -1.80 -8.69
N PRO A 9 9.47 -0.84 -8.50
CA PRO A 9 9.29 -0.20 -7.22
C PRO A 9 8.67 -1.17 -6.21
N MET A 10 8.93 -0.95 -4.93
CA MET A 10 8.28 -1.68 -3.85
C MET A 10 6.80 -1.34 -3.71
N THR A 11 6.38 -0.15 -4.18
CA THR A 11 4.98 0.30 -4.07
C THR A 11 4.45 0.93 -5.35
N LEU A 12 3.16 0.75 -5.64
CA LEU A 12 2.44 1.43 -6.72
C LEU A 12 1.19 2.13 -6.19
N ARG A 13 1.13 3.46 -6.36
CA ARG A 13 -0.06 4.22 -6.02
C ARG A 13 -1.26 3.74 -6.85
N LEU A 14 -2.37 3.47 -6.20
CA LEU A 14 -3.65 3.16 -6.83
C LEU A 14 -4.59 4.37 -6.69
N PRO A 15 -4.70 5.24 -7.70
CA PRO A 15 -5.54 6.43 -7.60
C PRO A 15 -7.02 6.03 -7.44
N ARG A 16 -7.76 6.76 -6.61
CA ARG A 16 -9.20 6.54 -6.36
C ARG A 16 -10.00 6.42 -7.66
N ARG A 17 -9.78 7.33 -8.62
CA ARG A 17 -10.46 7.32 -9.93
C ARG A 17 -10.23 6.02 -10.69
N GLU A 18 -9.05 5.44 -10.57
CA GLU A 18 -8.70 4.22 -11.27
C GLU A 18 -9.19 2.96 -10.57
N LEU A 19 -9.31 2.96 -9.24
CA LEU A 19 -9.88 1.83 -8.48
C LEU A 19 -11.34 1.55 -8.84
N SER A 20 -12.09 2.57 -9.26
CA SER A 20 -13.45 2.45 -9.78
C SER A 20 -13.51 1.75 -11.16
N HIS A 21 -12.39 1.68 -11.89
CA HIS A 21 -12.32 1.11 -13.23
C HIS A 21 -11.48 -0.19 -13.23
N GLY A 22 -11.81 -1.15 -14.08
CA GLY A 22 -10.97 -2.34 -14.26
C GLY A 22 -9.54 -1.97 -14.70
N GLY A 23 -8.54 -2.80 -14.34
CA GLY A 23 -7.16 -2.65 -14.83
C GLY A 23 -6.30 -1.58 -14.17
N VAL A 24 -6.63 -1.14 -12.94
CA VAL A 24 -5.85 -0.15 -12.18
C VAL A 24 -4.37 -0.52 -12.02
N VAL A 25 -4.07 -1.78 -11.71
CA VAL A 25 -2.69 -2.27 -11.55
C VAL A 25 -1.93 -2.11 -12.86
N ARG A 26 -2.50 -2.57 -13.98
CA ARG A 26 -1.89 -2.45 -15.31
C ARG A 26 -1.55 -1.00 -15.63
N ARG A 27 -2.47 -0.07 -15.41
CA ARG A 27 -2.24 1.37 -15.65
C ARG A 27 -1.17 1.95 -14.74
N ALA A 28 -1.18 1.60 -13.45
CA ALA A 28 -0.16 2.02 -12.50
C ALA A 28 1.23 1.52 -12.91
N VAL A 29 1.34 0.24 -13.32
CA VAL A 29 2.58 -0.36 -13.82
C VAL A 29 3.09 0.34 -15.07
N GLU A 30 2.25 0.58 -16.09
CA GLU A 30 2.64 1.29 -17.30
C GLU A 30 3.13 2.72 -17.00
N ARG A 31 2.45 3.41 -16.07
CA ARG A 31 2.80 4.79 -15.70
C ARG A 31 4.13 4.89 -14.98
N VAL A 32 4.39 3.99 -14.03
CA VAL A 32 5.53 4.08 -13.10
C VAL A 32 6.74 3.30 -13.61
N VAL A 33 6.55 2.03 -14.01
CA VAL A 33 7.65 1.13 -14.37
C VAL A 33 8.00 1.25 -15.86
N ARG A 34 7.02 1.57 -16.71
CA ARG A 34 7.16 1.61 -18.18
C ARG A 34 7.86 0.36 -18.73
N PRO A 35 7.37 -0.85 -18.41
CA PRO A 35 8.06 -2.08 -18.78
C PRO A 35 8.04 -2.29 -20.29
N ARG A 36 9.04 -3.01 -20.81
CA ARG A 36 9.01 -3.51 -22.18
C ARG A 36 7.79 -4.44 -22.36
N ARG A 37 7.28 -4.55 -23.59
CA ARG A 37 6.10 -5.37 -23.91
C ARG A 37 6.23 -6.81 -23.38
N SER A 38 7.42 -7.40 -23.50
CA SER A 38 7.75 -8.75 -23.01
C SER A 38 7.66 -8.90 -21.49
N ASP A 39 7.88 -7.83 -20.73
CA ASP A 39 7.96 -7.87 -19.26
C ASP A 39 6.64 -7.48 -18.58
N ARG A 40 5.68 -6.93 -19.32
CA ARG A 40 4.40 -6.40 -18.80
C ARG A 40 3.65 -7.38 -17.92
N ALA A 41 3.49 -8.62 -18.38
CA ALA A 41 2.76 -9.64 -17.65
C ALA A 41 3.48 -10.00 -16.34
N ARG A 42 4.81 -10.17 -16.39
CA ARG A 42 5.64 -10.48 -15.22
C ARG A 42 5.58 -9.36 -14.18
N VAL A 43 5.73 -8.10 -14.59
CA VAL A 43 5.66 -6.97 -13.66
C VAL A 43 4.25 -6.80 -13.10
N SER A 44 3.21 -6.94 -13.93
CA SER A 44 1.82 -6.81 -13.46
C SER A 44 1.44 -7.88 -12.44
N ALA A 45 1.95 -9.11 -12.61
CA ALA A 45 1.69 -10.21 -11.68
C ALA A 45 2.19 -9.91 -10.26
N ARG A 46 3.31 -9.19 -10.11
CA ARG A 46 3.88 -8.81 -8.81
C ARG A 46 3.00 -7.87 -7.99
N PHE A 47 2.13 -7.12 -8.66
CA PHE A 47 1.19 -6.19 -8.03
C PHE A 47 -0.27 -6.65 -8.18
N ALA A 48 -0.48 -7.92 -8.55
CA ALA A 48 -1.82 -8.45 -8.70
C ALA A 48 -2.61 -8.30 -7.39
N LEU A 49 -3.89 -8.00 -7.53
CA LEU A 49 -4.84 -7.89 -6.43
C LEU A 49 -5.81 -9.06 -6.52
N SER A 50 -5.94 -9.80 -5.43
CA SER A 50 -7.06 -10.70 -5.21
C SER A 50 -8.38 -9.92 -5.15
N GLY A 51 -9.50 -10.64 -5.27
CA GLY A 51 -10.83 -10.04 -5.14
C GLY A 51 -11.05 -9.34 -3.80
N ASP A 52 -10.50 -9.88 -2.70
CA ASP A 52 -10.61 -9.29 -1.37
C ASP A 52 -9.76 -8.03 -1.19
N GLU A 53 -8.52 -8.05 -1.69
CA GLU A 53 -7.64 -6.88 -1.67
C GLU A 53 -8.20 -5.73 -2.51
N LEU A 54 -8.77 -6.04 -3.68
CA LEU A 54 -9.44 -5.05 -4.52
C LEU A 54 -10.68 -4.47 -3.83
N ARG A 55 -11.50 -5.31 -3.18
CA ARG A 55 -12.63 -4.86 -2.37
C ARG A 55 -12.18 -3.96 -1.22
N PHE A 56 -11.14 -4.35 -0.49
CA PHE A 56 -10.56 -3.54 0.58
C PHE A 56 -10.13 -2.16 0.06
N ALA A 57 -9.34 -2.12 -1.02
CA ALA A 57 -8.85 -0.86 -1.58
C ALA A 57 -9.99 0.07 -2.02
N ARG A 58 -11.03 -0.48 -2.67
CA ARG A 58 -12.23 0.26 -3.07
C ARG A 58 -13.01 0.79 -1.87
N ASP A 59 -13.22 -0.03 -0.86
CA ASP A 59 -13.95 0.37 0.35
C ASP A 59 -13.23 1.50 1.10
N LEU A 60 -11.91 1.40 1.23
CA LEU A 60 -11.11 2.40 1.91
C LEU A 60 -11.24 3.75 1.22
N VAL A 61 -10.94 3.80 -0.09
CA VAL A 61 -10.92 5.08 -0.82
C VAL A 61 -12.29 5.63 -1.10
N SER A 62 -13.35 4.81 -1.17
CA SER A 62 -14.72 5.29 -1.38
C SER A 62 -15.24 6.05 -0.15
N ARG A 63 -14.93 5.53 1.05
CA ARG A 63 -15.36 6.11 2.33
C ARG A 63 -14.47 7.24 2.82
N ASN A 64 -13.20 7.27 2.41
CA ASN A 64 -12.22 8.24 2.87
C ASN A 64 -11.39 8.77 1.70
N SER A 65 -11.75 9.95 1.19
CA SER A 65 -11.06 10.57 0.05
C SER A 65 -9.65 11.08 0.39
N HIS A 66 -9.36 11.30 1.67
CA HIS A 66 -8.05 11.74 2.15
C HIS A 66 -7.02 10.61 2.22
N TYR A 67 -7.42 9.34 2.17
CA TYR A 67 -6.45 8.24 2.15
C TYR A 67 -5.91 8.01 0.75
N TRP A 68 -4.58 7.97 0.64
CA TRP A 68 -3.90 7.46 -0.54
C TRP A 68 -3.46 6.03 -0.26
N ILE A 69 -3.76 5.13 -1.19
CA ILE A 69 -3.43 3.71 -1.08
C ILE A 69 -2.42 3.31 -2.17
N TYR A 70 -1.48 2.48 -1.76
CA TYR A 70 -0.37 1.97 -2.54
C TYR A 70 -0.38 0.45 -2.45
N ARG A 71 -0.37 -0.23 -3.60
CA ARG A 71 -0.16 -1.69 -3.65
C ARG A 71 1.32 -1.97 -3.48
N CYS A 72 1.66 -2.83 -2.53
CA CYS A 72 2.99 -3.36 -2.37
C CYS A 72 3.31 -4.44 -3.42
N ASP A 73 4.59 -4.58 -3.74
CA ASP A 73 5.13 -5.68 -4.54
C ASP A 73 5.13 -6.98 -3.72
N GLN A 74 4.36 -7.97 -4.16
CA GLN A 74 4.20 -9.24 -3.45
C GLN A 74 5.51 -10.02 -3.30
N ALA A 75 6.48 -9.81 -4.18
CA ALA A 75 7.78 -10.45 -4.09
C ALA A 75 8.75 -9.71 -3.14
N SER A 76 8.39 -8.52 -2.65
CA SER A 76 9.26 -7.69 -1.82
C SER A 76 8.98 -7.79 -0.31
N SER A 77 7.97 -8.55 0.13
CA SER A 77 7.70 -8.74 1.57
C SER A 77 7.61 -7.42 2.36
N CYS A 78 6.85 -6.47 1.79
CA CYS A 78 6.57 -5.15 2.35
C CYS A 78 5.08 -4.92 2.65
N GLY A 79 4.32 -6.00 2.81
CA GLY A 79 2.89 -6.04 3.09
C GLY A 79 2.07 -6.17 1.81
N ASP A 80 0.77 -5.98 1.96
CA ASP A 80 -0.18 -5.91 0.86
C ASP A 80 -0.38 -4.47 0.39
N PHE A 81 -0.41 -3.53 1.34
CA PHE A 81 -0.63 -2.11 1.05
C PHE A 81 0.18 -1.18 1.94
N VAL A 82 0.51 -0.01 1.41
CA VAL A 82 0.79 1.19 2.21
C VAL A 82 -0.39 2.15 2.06
N VAL A 83 -0.87 2.68 3.17
CA VAL A 83 -1.92 3.71 3.22
C VAL A 83 -1.35 4.95 3.87
N VAL A 84 -1.49 6.11 3.22
CA VAL A 84 -1.06 7.40 3.76
C VAL A 84 -2.28 8.26 4.02
N ASP A 85 -2.40 8.76 5.25
CA ASP A 85 -3.37 9.78 5.63
C ASP A 85 -2.92 11.15 5.10
N MET A 86 -3.65 11.70 4.14
CA MET A 86 -3.37 13.01 3.55
C MET A 86 -4.22 14.13 4.17
N SER A 87 -4.88 13.89 5.30
CA SER A 87 -5.66 14.93 6.01
C SER A 87 -4.77 16.10 6.47
N ALA A 88 -3.50 15.82 6.82
CA ALA A 88 -2.53 16.84 7.18
C ALA A 88 -1.78 17.39 5.95
N PRO A 89 -1.68 18.72 5.79
CA PRO A 89 -0.95 19.32 4.66
C PRO A 89 0.57 19.10 4.77
N ALA A 90 1.13 19.21 5.98
CA ALA A 90 2.56 19.04 6.24
C ALA A 90 2.99 17.56 6.21
N LEU A 91 4.10 17.26 5.52
CA LEU A 91 4.60 15.89 5.35
C LEU A 91 4.90 15.19 6.68
N THR A 92 5.47 15.93 7.64
CA THR A 92 5.85 15.43 8.98
C THR A 92 4.65 15.05 9.85
N ALA A 93 3.46 15.56 9.52
CA ALA A 93 2.22 15.29 10.26
C ALA A 93 1.39 14.16 9.63
N ARG A 94 1.74 13.71 8.43
CA ARG A 94 1.05 12.61 7.75
C ARG A 94 1.44 11.28 8.37
N ARG A 95 0.46 10.40 8.55
CA ARG A 95 0.65 9.05 9.09
C ARG A 95 0.61 8.03 7.96
N ALA A 96 1.55 7.09 7.97
CA ALA A 96 1.54 5.95 7.08
C ALA A 96 1.18 4.65 7.82
N TYR A 97 0.47 3.75 7.14
CA TYR A 97 0.12 2.44 7.64
C TYR A 97 0.56 1.39 6.62
N VAL A 98 1.40 0.44 7.05
CA VAL A 98 1.78 -0.71 6.23
C VAL A 98 0.93 -1.90 6.66
N LEU A 99 0.16 -2.43 5.72
CA LEU A 99 -0.94 -3.35 5.98
C LEU A 99 -0.66 -4.73 5.42
N GLU A 100 -0.99 -5.75 6.20
CA GLU A 100 -1.06 -7.16 5.78
C GLU A 100 -2.50 -7.64 6.01
N LEU A 101 -3.20 -8.01 4.93
CA LEU A 101 -4.55 -8.56 5.00
C LEU A 101 -4.49 -10.05 5.30
N LYS A 102 -5.10 -10.44 6.42
CA LYS A 102 -5.29 -11.86 6.75
C LYS A 102 -6.74 -12.16 7.02
N ARG A 103 -7.23 -13.26 6.46
CA ARG A 103 -8.58 -13.75 6.75
C ARG A 103 -8.72 -14.05 8.23
N ASP A 104 -9.82 -13.60 8.81
CA ASP A 104 -10.23 -13.92 10.18
C ASP A 104 -9.20 -13.56 11.27
N LEU A 105 -8.29 -12.63 10.98
CA LEU A 105 -7.31 -12.13 11.94
C LEU A 105 -7.81 -10.85 12.62
N GLU A 106 -7.71 -10.80 13.94
CA GLU A 106 -7.89 -9.57 14.72
C GLU A 106 -6.80 -8.52 14.41
N LEU A 107 -6.99 -7.29 14.89
CA LEU A 107 -6.01 -6.23 14.65
C LEU A 107 -4.72 -6.54 15.42
N ARG A 108 -3.61 -6.68 14.72
CA ARG A 108 -2.29 -6.88 15.32
C ARG A 108 -1.32 -5.77 14.92
N PRO A 109 -0.98 -4.84 15.83
CA PRO A 109 0.12 -3.90 15.64
C PRO A 109 1.47 -4.61 15.54
N GLY A 110 2.42 -4.02 14.82
CA GLY A 110 3.79 -4.50 14.74
C GLY A 110 4.06 -5.61 13.71
N GLY A 111 3.00 -6.17 13.10
CA GLY A 111 3.08 -7.38 12.30
C GLY A 111 3.10 -8.63 13.20
N GLY A 112 2.26 -9.62 12.90
CA GLY A 112 2.09 -10.81 13.75
C GLY A 112 3.23 -11.84 13.65
N GLU A 113 2.99 -13.06 14.15
CA GLU A 113 3.91 -14.22 14.15
C GLU A 113 4.38 -14.70 12.76
N ALA A 114 3.94 -14.04 11.68
CA ALA A 114 4.45 -14.22 10.33
C ALA A 114 4.96 -12.89 9.73
N GLY A 115 5.62 -12.06 10.55
CA GLY A 115 6.23 -10.78 10.17
C GLY A 115 7.24 -10.83 9.02
N TYR A 116 7.43 -11.99 8.38
CA TYR A 116 8.09 -12.16 7.10
C TYR A 116 7.58 -11.16 6.05
N GLN A 117 6.26 -11.06 5.88
CA GLN A 117 5.68 -10.20 4.83
C GLN A 117 5.80 -8.70 5.14
N LEU A 118 6.26 -8.30 6.32
CA LEU A 118 6.47 -6.90 6.68
C LEU A 118 7.93 -6.57 6.97
N ARG A 119 8.87 -7.48 6.66
CA ARG A 119 10.31 -7.31 6.89
C ARG A 119 10.87 -6.08 6.20
N ARG A 120 10.38 -5.79 5.00
CA ARG A 120 10.85 -4.68 4.18
C ARG A 120 9.89 -3.49 4.17
N ALA A 121 9.03 -3.39 5.19
CA ALA A 121 8.11 -2.28 5.36
C ALA A 121 8.83 -0.92 5.42
N ALA A 122 9.94 -0.84 6.15
CA ALA A 122 10.76 0.38 6.24
C ALA A 122 11.33 0.77 4.88
N GLU A 123 11.89 -0.19 4.13
CA GLU A 123 12.43 0.06 2.78
C GLU A 123 11.35 0.55 1.80
N ALA A 124 10.13 0.01 1.89
CA ALA A 124 9.01 0.47 1.07
C ALA A 124 8.56 1.90 1.41
N LEU A 125 8.62 2.28 2.69
CA LEU A 125 8.33 3.65 3.14
C LEU A 125 9.46 4.61 2.72
N ASP A 126 10.72 4.20 2.81
CA ASP A 126 11.87 4.95 2.30
C ASP A 126 11.75 5.23 0.80
N GLU A 127 11.45 4.21 0.01
CA GLU A 127 11.21 4.36 -1.42
C GLU A 127 10.04 5.32 -1.68
N LEU A 128 8.94 5.17 -0.94
CA LEU A 128 7.76 6.03 -1.06
C LEU A 128 8.08 7.49 -0.73
N ALA A 129 8.83 7.73 0.35
CA ALA A 129 9.26 9.06 0.76
C ALA A 129 10.13 9.71 -0.32
N ARG A 130 11.10 8.97 -0.88
CA ARG A 130 12.01 9.49 -1.92
C ARG A 130 11.30 9.70 -3.27
N ARG A 131 10.40 8.80 -3.66
CA ARG A 131 9.79 8.79 -4.99
C ARG A 131 8.57 9.70 -5.09
N ASP A 132 7.68 9.65 -4.10
CA ASP A 132 6.39 10.35 -4.14
C ASP A 132 6.36 11.59 -3.22
N ALA A 133 7.32 11.73 -2.30
CA ALA A 133 7.39 12.85 -1.35
C ALA A 133 6.08 13.10 -0.57
N VAL A 134 5.35 12.03 -0.27
CA VAL A 134 4.06 12.10 0.45
C VAL A 134 4.20 11.96 1.96
N ILE A 135 5.34 11.45 2.42
CA ILE A 135 5.74 11.31 3.83
C ILE A 135 7.23 11.64 3.94
N THR A 136 7.71 11.89 5.15
CA THR A 136 9.14 12.01 5.45
C THR A 136 9.78 10.65 5.68
N LEU A 137 11.10 10.54 5.54
CA LEU A 137 11.85 9.31 5.86
C LEU A 137 11.64 8.88 7.32
N ASP A 138 11.67 9.84 8.24
CA ASP A 138 11.41 9.61 9.67
C ASP A 138 9.92 9.75 10.04
N GLY A 139 9.03 9.66 9.04
CA GLY A 139 7.60 9.83 9.23
C GLY A 139 7.00 8.77 10.14
N ALA A 140 6.04 9.18 10.97
CA ALA A 140 5.32 8.27 11.84
C ALA A 140 4.56 7.22 11.02
N HIS A 141 4.85 5.95 11.29
CA HIS A 141 4.19 4.84 10.62
C HIS A 141 3.81 3.71 11.58
N GLN A 142 2.80 2.93 11.19
CA GLN A 142 2.38 1.74 11.91
C GLN A 142 2.29 0.55 10.96
N ARG A 143 2.73 -0.60 11.44
CA ARG A 143 2.53 -1.88 10.75
C ARG A 143 1.32 -2.56 11.37
N LEU A 144 0.38 -2.99 10.54
CA LEU A 144 -0.88 -3.57 10.97
C LEU A 144 -1.16 -4.84 10.16
N ALA A 145 -1.54 -5.90 10.85
CA ALA A 145 -2.14 -7.08 10.22
C ALA A 145 -3.59 -7.24 10.71
N GLY A 146 -4.48 -7.69 9.84
CA GLY A 146 -5.86 -7.97 10.23
C GLY A 146 -6.78 -8.33 9.08
N ALA A 147 -7.99 -8.76 9.40
CA ALA A 147 -9.06 -8.93 8.45
C ALA A 147 -9.50 -7.58 7.85
N ARG A 148 -10.02 -7.62 6.62
CA ARG A 148 -10.50 -6.44 5.88
C ARG A 148 -11.37 -5.53 6.74
N GLN A 149 -12.38 -6.09 7.41
CA GLN A 149 -13.35 -5.34 8.20
C GLN A 149 -12.71 -4.69 9.43
N VAL A 150 -11.75 -5.40 10.05
CA VAL A 150 -11.02 -4.92 11.22
C VAL A 150 -10.09 -3.77 10.83
N LEU A 151 -9.31 -3.92 9.76
CA LEU A 151 -8.43 -2.87 9.24
C LEU A 151 -9.21 -1.64 8.76
N LEU A 152 -10.33 -1.84 8.05
CA LEU A 152 -11.20 -0.73 7.64
C LEU A 152 -11.82 -0.01 8.84
N SER A 153 -12.16 -0.73 9.91
CA SER A 153 -12.68 -0.12 11.14
C SER A 153 -11.59 0.63 11.89
N PHE A 154 -10.38 0.09 11.95
CA PHE A 154 -9.23 0.77 12.53
C PHE A 154 -8.90 2.05 11.77
N LEU A 155 -8.78 2.00 10.43
CA LEU A 155 -8.46 3.17 9.60
C LEU A 155 -9.58 4.24 9.61
N LYS A 156 -10.79 3.90 10.05
CA LYS A 156 -11.84 4.86 10.43
C LYS A 156 -11.68 5.30 11.89
N LEU A 157 -10.45 5.64 12.27
CA LEU A 157 -10.01 5.90 13.64
C LEU A 157 -11.07 6.70 14.41
N ARG A 158 -11.60 6.10 15.49
CA ARG A 158 -12.56 6.72 16.41
C ARG A 158 -12.09 8.13 16.79
N THR A 159 -13.08 9.03 16.81
CA THR A 159 -13.07 10.45 17.19
C THR A 159 -11.89 10.91 18.05
N CYS A 160 -11.33 12.07 17.69
CA CYS A 160 -10.48 12.92 18.52
C CYS A 160 -10.80 12.76 20.00
N THR A 161 -9.82 12.33 20.79
CA THR A 161 -9.85 12.58 22.22
C THR A 161 -9.04 13.84 22.47
N ARG A 162 -9.78 14.94 22.59
CA ARG A 162 -9.46 16.28 23.11
C ARG A 162 -8.38 17.09 22.40
#